data_AF-A0A6N2RGG7-F1
#
_entry.id   AF-A0A6N2RGG7-F1
#
_cell.length_a   1.000
_cell.length_b   1.000
_cell.length_c   1.000
_cell.angle_alpha   90.00
_cell.angle_beta   90.00
_cell.angle_gamma   90.00
#
_symmetry.space_group_name_H-M   'P 1'
#
loop_
_entity.id
_entity.type
_entity.pdbx_description
1 polymer ?
#
loop_
_entity_poly.entity_id
_entity_poly.type
_entity_poly.pdbx_seq_one_letter_code
_entity_poly.pdbx_strand_id
1 'polypeptide(L)'
;MKKKKNQTNSSIPTTNGRYDSLEQVMKEYLSKVNIKKAEAIKKIKQNLNMYEQYAAKNHSDLGPHVHAFPTINLHDGYVAHIGIKWPQWSNPGFTVTKKFQLKNQTTDYFTIGKITPEDTKKSQIVFFLYPFLENFSCNTHQNEEVFFVYLTSSGFISERNGILKWLTEDGVAIGYKSDKYYVFHTFITDIKYNGEELTDKTKAKYEKLLWN
;
A
#
# COMPACT_ATOMS: atom_id res chain seq x y z
N MET A 1 -49.24 -2.72 9.21
CA MET A 1 -48.01 -2.83 10.04
C MET A 1 -46.87 -3.37 9.19
N LYS A 2 -45.86 -2.56 8.87
CA LYS A 2 -44.70 -2.96 8.04
C LYS A 2 -43.68 -3.70 8.91
N LYS A 3 -43.35 -4.95 8.55
CA LYS A 3 -42.30 -5.76 9.20
C LYS A 3 -40.93 -5.08 8.99
N LYS A 4 -40.29 -4.65 10.08
CA LYS A 4 -38.87 -4.25 10.09
C LYS A 4 -38.03 -5.49 9.77
N LYS A 5 -37.25 -5.45 8.68
CA LYS A 5 -36.17 -6.40 8.44
C LYS A 5 -35.07 -6.10 9.44
N ASN A 6 -34.80 -7.04 10.34
CA ASN A 6 -33.62 -7.01 11.20
C ASN A 6 -32.37 -7.11 10.30
N GLN A 7 -31.64 -6.01 10.16
CA GLN A 7 -30.24 -6.04 9.76
C GLN A 7 -29.47 -6.65 10.92
N THR A 8 -29.12 -7.92 10.81
CA THR A 8 -28.11 -8.53 11.67
C THR A 8 -26.77 -7.91 11.33
N ASN A 9 -26.36 -6.90 12.10
CA ASN A 9 -24.96 -6.48 12.19
C ASN A 9 -24.17 -7.67 12.73
N SER A 10 -23.64 -8.52 11.85
CA SER A 10 -22.65 -9.51 12.25
C SER A 10 -21.35 -8.76 12.55
N SER A 11 -21.18 -8.35 13.80
CA SER A 11 -19.87 -7.97 14.32
C SER A 11 -18.98 -9.19 14.21
N ILE A 12 -18.08 -9.20 13.22
CA ILE A 12 -17.04 -10.22 13.10
C ILE A 12 -16.18 -10.12 14.37
N PRO A 13 -16.18 -11.12 15.26
CA PRO A 13 -15.40 -11.06 16.49
C PRO A 13 -13.93 -11.15 16.11
N THR A 14 -13.17 -10.08 16.35
CA THR A 14 -11.71 -10.09 16.25
C THR A 14 -11.15 -10.42 17.61
N THR A 15 -10.78 -11.68 17.81
CA THR A 15 -10.07 -12.11 19.01
C THR A 15 -8.63 -11.59 18.93
N ASN A 16 -8.30 -10.59 19.75
CA ASN A 16 -6.93 -10.08 20.00
C ASN A 16 -6.12 -9.64 18.76
N GLY A 17 -6.78 -9.18 17.68
CA GLY A 17 -6.09 -8.72 16.46
C GLY A 17 -5.51 -9.84 15.58
N ARG A 18 -5.88 -11.11 15.83
CA ARG A 18 -5.48 -12.27 15.01
C ARG A 18 -6.66 -12.81 14.21
N TYR A 19 -6.40 -13.22 12.98
CA TYR A 19 -7.42 -13.63 12.00
C TYR A 19 -7.24 -15.08 11.56
N ASP A 20 -8.34 -15.75 11.24
CA ASP A 20 -8.32 -17.13 10.74
C ASP A 20 -7.85 -17.20 9.27
N SER A 21 -8.09 -16.15 8.48
CA SER A 21 -7.72 -16.12 7.07
C SER A 21 -7.58 -14.71 6.50
N LEU A 22 -6.94 -14.60 5.34
CA LEU A 22 -6.88 -13.36 4.54
C LEU A 22 -8.29 -12.89 4.12
N GLU A 23 -9.22 -13.81 3.89
CA GLU A 23 -10.61 -13.47 3.53
C GLU A 23 -11.32 -12.73 4.67
N GLN A 24 -11.14 -13.18 5.92
CA GLN A 24 -11.73 -12.51 7.09
C GLN A 24 -11.22 -11.06 7.20
N VAL A 25 -9.91 -10.87 7.02
CA VAL A 25 -9.28 -9.54 7.05
C VAL A 25 -9.79 -8.67 5.91
N MET A 26 -9.88 -9.23 4.69
CA MET A 26 -10.39 -8.52 3.52
C MET A 26 -11.83 -8.03 3.75
N LYS A 27 -12.71 -8.89 4.31
CA LYS A 27 -14.10 -8.51 4.64
C LYS A 27 -14.15 -7.36 5.64
N GLU A 28 -13.37 -7.44 6.72
CA GLU A 28 -13.30 -6.34 7.68
C GLU A 28 -12.76 -5.06 7.03
N TYR A 29 -11.64 -5.16 6.30
CA TYR A 29 -10.99 -4.01 5.68
C TYR A 29 -11.92 -3.28 4.72
N LEU A 30 -12.60 -4.01 3.82
CA LEU A 30 -13.57 -3.41 2.90
C LEU A 30 -14.76 -2.75 3.64
N SER A 31 -15.18 -3.30 4.78
CA SER A 31 -16.29 -2.72 5.57
C SER A 31 -15.90 -1.44 6.32
N LYS A 32 -14.60 -1.27 6.67
CA LYS A 32 -14.13 -0.17 7.54
C LYS A 32 -13.28 0.88 6.82
N VAL A 33 -12.63 0.55 5.69
CA VAL A 33 -11.60 1.42 5.08
C VAL A 33 -12.13 2.81 4.73
N ASN A 34 -13.37 2.95 4.28
CA ASN A 34 -13.95 4.27 3.95
C ASN A 34 -14.20 5.12 5.20
N ILE A 35 -14.63 4.50 6.30
CA ILE A 35 -14.78 5.17 7.59
C ILE A 35 -13.39 5.62 8.08
N LYS A 36 -12.39 4.74 8.00
CA LYS A 36 -11.00 5.04 8.40
C LYS A 36 -10.37 6.14 7.55
N LYS A 37 -10.67 6.18 6.25
CA LYS A 37 -10.28 7.31 5.37
C LYS A 37 -10.93 8.62 5.79
N ALA A 38 -12.21 8.62 6.16
CA ALA A 38 -12.89 9.83 6.63
C ALA A 38 -12.28 10.34 7.95
N GLU A 39 -11.96 9.43 8.89
CA GLU A 39 -11.23 9.74 10.12
C GLU A 39 -9.85 10.36 9.83
N ALA A 40 -9.09 9.76 8.89
CA ALA A 40 -7.79 10.28 8.46
C ALA A 40 -7.91 11.68 7.86
N ILE A 41 -8.88 11.91 6.95
CA ILE A 41 -9.12 13.23 6.33
C ILE A 41 -9.40 14.29 7.40
N LYS A 42 -10.21 13.98 8.41
CA LYS A 42 -10.51 14.91 9.51
C LYS A 42 -9.21 15.30 10.25
N LYS A 43 -8.37 14.32 10.59
CA LYS A 43 -7.11 14.57 11.30
C LYS A 43 -6.08 15.28 10.41
N ILE A 44 -6.02 14.99 9.11
CA ILE A 44 -5.18 15.72 8.15
C ILE A 44 -5.58 17.19 8.10
N LYS A 45 -6.88 17.49 7.97
CA LYS A 45 -7.38 18.88 7.96
C LYS A 45 -7.05 19.66 9.23
N GLN A 46 -7.03 18.99 10.38
CA GLN A 46 -6.62 19.62 11.65
C GLN A 46 -5.14 20.00 11.69
N ASN A 47 -4.31 19.39 10.85
CA ASN A 47 -2.87 19.60 10.76
C ASN A 47 -2.44 20.25 9.43
N LEU A 48 -3.38 20.87 8.70
CA LEU A 48 -3.16 21.33 7.32
C LEU A 48 -1.95 22.27 7.19
N ASN A 49 -1.80 23.19 8.15
CA ASN A 49 -0.71 24.17 8.18
C ASN A 49 0.68 23.50 8.13
N MET A 50 0.88 22.35 8.76
CA MET A 50 2.16 21.62 8.72
C MET A 50 2.50 21.17 7.29
N TYR A 51 1.50 20.62 6.57
CA TYR A 51 1.69 20.14 5.21
C TYR A 51 1.88 21.28 4.22
N GLU A 52 1.11 22.36 4.36
CA GLU A 52 1.21 23.56 3.51
C GLU A 52 2.57 24.26 3.69
N GLN A 53 3.06 24.36 4.93
CA GLN A 53 4.39 24.89 5.21
C GLN A 53 5.50 24.06 4.58
N TYR A 54 5.37 22.74 4.55
CA TYR A 54 6.32 21.89 3.83
C TYR A 54 6.23 22.14 2.33
N ALA A 55 5.02 22.11 1.75
CA ALA A 55 4.81 22.27 0.31
C ALA A 55 5.29 23.64 -0.23
N ALA A 56 5.17 24.70 0.57
CA ALA A 56 5.56 26.06 0.19
C ALA A 56 7.07 26.31 0.26
N LYS A 57 7.84 25.46 0.95
CA LYS A 57 9.30 25.58 1.01
C LYS A 57 9.92 25.17 -0.32
N ASN A 58 11.05 25.82 -0.64
CA ASN A 58 11.88 25.40 -1.76
C ASN A 58 12.74 24.20 -1.32
N HIS A 59 12.59 23.07 -2.02
CA HIS A 59 13.36 21.84 -1.80
C HIS A 59 14.18 21.45 -3.03
N SER A 60 14.49 22.42 -3.89
CA SER A 60 15.20 22.17 -5.15
C SER A 60 16.58 21.55 -4.94
N ASP A 61 17.19 21.79 -3.78
CA ASP A 61 18.47 21.20 -3.36
C ASP A 61 18.40 19.67 -3.20
N LEU A 62 17.24 19.12 -2.86
CA LEU A 62 17.01 17.68 -2.74
C LEU A 62 16.60 17.02 -4.05
N GLY A 63 16.19 17.81 -5.05
CA GLY A 63 15.55 17.32 -6.27
C GLY A 63 14.15 16.74 -6.03
N PRO A 64 13.54 16.10 -7.06
CA PRO A 64 12.24 15.45 -6.91
C PRO A 64 12.28 14.32 -5.88
N HIS A 65 11.41 14.38 -4.88
CA HIS A 65 11.38 13.41 -3.78
C HIS A 65 9.99 13.28 -3.17
N VAL A 66 9.83 12.27 -2.32
CA VAL A 66 8.64 12.08 -1.50
C VAL A 66 8.99 12.33 -0.04
N HIS A 67 8.27 13.23 0.60
CA HIS A 67 8.35 13.45 2.04
C HIS A 67 7.20 12.73 2.72
N ALA A 68 7.52 11.74 3.56
CA ALA A 68 6.55 11.11 4.44
C ALA A 68 6.42 11.89 5.75
N PHE A 69 5.18 12.14 6.18
CA PHE A 69 4.86 12.75 7.46
C PHE A 69 4.61 11.67 8.53
N PRO A 70 4.63 12.03 9.83
CA PRO A 70 4.22 11.12 10.88
C PRO A 70 2.86 10.48 10.58
N THR A 71 2.80 9.16 10.75
CA THR A 71 1.58 8.41 10.49
C THR A 71 0.47 8.76 11.48
N ILE A 72 -0.77 8.56 11.05
CA ILE A 72 -1.93 8.75 11.91
C ILE A 72 -2.44 7.37 12.36
N ASN A 73 -2.37 7.12 13.67
CA ASN A 73 -3.03 5.96 14.27
C ASN A 73 -4.57 6.13 14.20
N LEU A 74 -5.23 5.17 13.56
CA LEU A 74 -6.68 5.10 13.40
C LEU A 74 -7.30 3.98 14.26
N HIS A 75 -6.52 3.39 15.16
CA HIS A 75 -6.87 2.28 16.05
C HIS A 75 -7.18 0.97 15.30
N ASP A 76 -7.29 -0.13 16.03
CA ASP A 76 -7.55 -1.49 15.49
C ASP A 76 -6.55 -1.95 14.41
N GLY A 77 -5.29 -1.50 14.54
CA GLY A 77 -4.23 -1.78 13.58
C GLY A 77 -4.30 -0.96 12.29
N TYR A 78 -5.28 -0.08 12.12
CA TYR A 78 -5.36 0.83 10.97
C TYR A 78 -4.42 2.02 11.15
N VAL A 79 -3.70 2.33 10.08
CA VAL A 79 -2.75 3.44 10.01
C VAL A 79 -3.00 4.22 8.73
N ALA A 80 -3.01 5.55 8.81
CA ALA A 80 -2.93 6.41 7.65
C ALA A 80 -1.47 6.87 7.43
N HIS A 81 -0.96 6.58 6.24
CA HIS A 81 0.35 7.03 5.75
C HIS A 81 0.14 8.27 4.90
N ILE A 82 0.92 9.32 5.14
CA ILE A 82 0.70 10.65 4.56
C ILE A 82 2.02 11.13 3.99
N GLY A 83 1.98 11.73 2.80
CA GLY A 83 3.18 12.29 2.21
C GLY A 83 2.89 13.27 1.08
N ILE A 84 3.92 14.01 0.71
CA ILE A 84 3.91 14.95 -0.41
C ILE A 84 5.01 14.53 -1.39
N LYS A 85 4.65 14.40 -2.67
CA LYS A 85 5.62 14.24 -3.76
C LYS A 85 5.98 15.63 -4.27
N TRP A 86 7.19 16.11 -4.03
CA TRP A 86 7.64 17.42 -4.49
C TRP A 86 8.39 17.28 -5.83
N PRO A 87 8.16 18.19 -6.82
CA PRO A 87 7.26 19.34 -6.79
C PRO A 87 5.82 19.02 -7.27
N GLN A 88 5.49 17.75 -7.53
CA GLN A 88 4.28 17.38 -8.27
C GLN A 88 2.97 17.57 -7.49
N TRP A 89 2.99 17.45 -6.17
CA TRP A 89 1.79 17.49 -5.32
C TRP A 89 1.75 18.78 -4.51
N SER A 90 0.70 19.57 -4.71
CA SER A 90 0.40 20.76 -3.90
C SER A 90 -0.33 20.44 -2.59
N ASN A 91 -0.81 19.20 -2.42
CA ASN A 91 -1.52 18.73 -1.24
C ASN A 91 -1.00 17.34 -0.82
N PRO A 92 -1.07 16.99 0.47
CA PRO A 92 -0.66 15.67 0.93
C PRO A 92 -1.56 14.58 0.33
N GLY A 93 -0.93 13.59 -0.30
CA GLY A 93 -1.54 12.30 -0.59
C GLY A 93 -1.56 11.44 0.68
N PHE A 94 -2.50 10.50 0.75
CA PHE A 94 -2.52 9.53 1.84
C PHE A 94 -3.10 8.19 1.42
N THR A 95 -2.68 7.15 2.12
CA THR A 95 -3.29 5.81 2.04
C THR A 95 -3.62 5.30 3.44
N VAL A 96 -4.55 4.36 3.51
CA VAL A 96 -4.88 3.66 4.76
C VAL A 96 -4.44 2.22 4.59
N THR A 97 -3.72 1.69 5.58
CA THR A 97 -3.39 0.27 5.66
C THR A 97 -3.88 -0.29 6.99
N LYS A 98 -3.85 -1.61 7.12
CA LYS A 98 -4.07 -2.29 8.40
C LYS A 98 -2.99 -3.34 8.62
N LYS A 99 -2.32 -3.27 9.77
CA LYS A 99 -1.43 -4.32 10.27
C LYS A 99 -2.25 -5.39 11.00
N PHE A 100 -1.99 -6.67 10.75
CA PHE A 100 -2.69 -7.80 11.36
C PHE A 100 -1.82 -9.05 11.37
N GLN A 101 -2.26 -10.09 12.07
CA GLN A 101 -1.61 -11.40 12.10
C GLN A 101 -2.62 -12.51 11.83
N LEU A 102 -2.18 -13.60 11.19
CA LEU A 102 -3.00 -14.82 11.08
C LEU A 102 -2.76 -15.74 12.29
N LYS A 103 -3.77 -16.49 12.73
CA LYS A 103 -3.66 -17.38 13.90
C LYS A 103 -2.62 -18.49 13.72
N ASN A 104 -2.47 -18.98 12.48
CA ASN A 104 -1.53 -20.02 12.10
C ASN A 104 -0.09 -19.52 11.89
N GLN A 105 0.16 -18.21 11.99
CA GLN A 105 1.50 -17.64 11.92
C GLN A 105 1.86 -17.00 13.24
N THR A 106 3.03 -17.37 13.77
CA THR A 106 3.49 -16.95 15.10
C THR A 106 4.37 -15.70 15.05
N THR A 107 5.08 -15.46 13.95
CA THR A 107 6.07 -14.37 13.84
C THR A 107 5.68 -13.29 12.84
N ASP A 108 5.01 -13.67 11.75
CA ASP A 108 4.91 -12.77 10.62
C ASP A 108 3.63 -11.91 10.71
N TYR A 109 3.83 -10.61 10.70
CA TYR A 109 2.75 -9.65 10.51
C TYR A 109 2.49 -9.45 9.03
N PHE A 110 1.23 -9.22 8.71
CA PHE A 110 0.79 -8.77 7.41
C PHE A 110 0.36 -7.32 7.49
N THR A 111 0.53 -6.62 6.38
CA THR A 111 -0.14 -5.36 6.12
C THR A 111 -1.07 -5.53 4.93
N ILE A 112 -2.37 -5.26 5.11
CA ILE A 112 -3.30 -5.11 3.99
C ILE A 112 -3.29 -3.65 3.53
N GLY A 113 -3.19 -3.44 2.23
CA GLY A 113 -3.11 -2.12 1.62
C GLY A 113 -3.70 -2.09 0.23
N LYS A 114 -3.57 -0.96 -0.44
CA LYS A 114 -4.07 -0.73 -1.79
C LYS A 114 -2.91 -0.33 -2.69
N ILE A 115 -2.82 -0.96 -3.86
CA ILE A 115 -1.92 -0.53 -4.94
C ILE A 115 -2.74 -0.15 -6.17
N THR A 116 -2.22 0.74 -7.00
CA THR A 116 -2.79 1.17 -8.28
C THR A 116 -1.65 1.34 -9.29
N PRO A 117 -1.03 0.24 -9.74
CA PRO A 117 0.14 0.31 -10.61
C PRO A 117 -0.19 1.04 -11.93
N GLU A 118 0.83 1.69 -12.51
CA GLU A 118 0.68 2.54 -13.69
C GLU A 118 0.16 1.78 -14.92
N ASP A 119 0.55 0.52 -15.06
CA ASP A 119 0.23 -0.33 -16.21
C ASP A 119 -1.27 -0.62 -16.38
N THR A 120 -1.96 -0.88 -15.27
CA THR A 120 -3.36 -1.26 -15.21
C THR A 120 -4.24 -0.07 -14.91
N LYS A 121 -3.71 0.96 -14.24
CA LYS A 121 -4.45 2.09 -13.66
C LYS A 121 -5.63 1.63 -12.81
N LYS A 122 -5.61 0.37 -12.37
CA LYS A 122 -6.68 -0.26 -11.60
C LYS A 122 -6.20 -0.50 -10.19
N SER A 123 -7.02 -0.04 -9.28
CA SER A 123 -6.79 -0.26 -7.87
C SER A 123 -7.07 -1.69 -7.47
N GLN A 124 -6.16 -2.29 -6.71
CA GLN A 124 -6.33 -3.60 -6.11
C GLN A 124 -5.91 -3.60 -4.65
N ILE A 125 -6.61 -4.39 -3.83
CA ILE A 125 -6.26 -4.61 -2.44
C ILE A 125 -5.33 -5.81 -2.37
N VAL A 126 -4.19 -5.63 -1.70
CA VAL A 126 -3.10 -6.61 -1.64
C VAL A 126 -2.59 -6.75 -0.21
N PHE A 127 -1.78 -7.78 0.01
CA PHE A 127 -1.15 -8.06 1.30
C PHE A 127 0.36 -7.99 1.17
N PHE A 128 1.02 -7.51 2.21
CA PHE A 128 2.47 -7.43 2.34
C PHE A 128 2.89 -8.17 3.61
N LEU A 129 3.80 -9.12 3.51
CA LEU A 129 4.44 -9.70 4.68
C LEU A 129 5.44 -8.70 5.29
N TYR A 130 5.70 -8.82 6.59
CA TYR A 130 6.67 -7.95 7.26
C TYR A 130 8.08 -7.98 6.62
N PRO A 131 8.65 -9.16 6.26
CA PRO A 131 9.95 -9.21 5.56
C PRO A 131 9.99 -8.40 4.26
N PHE A 132 8.86 -8.26 3.55
CA PHE A 132 8.79 -7.41 2.36
C PHE A 132 9.12 -5.96 2.69
N LEU A 133 8.47 -5.40 3.74
CA LEU A 133 8.65 -4.00 4.14
C LEU A 133 10.03 -3.76 4.74
N GLU A 134 10.56 -4.75 5.47
CA GLU A 134 11.93 -4.73 5.97
C GLU A 134 12.95 -4.73 4.81
N ASN A 135 12.81 -5.65 3.85
CA ASN A 135 13.67 -5.69 2.66
C ASN A 135 13.58 -4.39 1.86
N PHE A 136 12.39 -3.84 1.68
CA PHE A 136 12.20 -2.55 1.03
C PHE A 136 13.02 -1.47 1.75
N SER A 137 12.86 -1.36 3.06
CA SER A 137 13.50 -0.29 3.83
C SER A 137 15.02 -0.45 3.86
N CYS A 138 15.52 -1.66 4.05
CA CYS A 138 16.96 -1.96 4.04
C CYS A 138 17.61 -1.71 2.67
N ASN A 139 16.95 -2.12 1.58
CA ASN A 139 17.55 -2.07 0.24
C ASN A 139 17.43 -0.68 -0.41
N THR A 140 16.43 0.12 -0.03
CA THR A 140 16.20 1.46 -0.61
C THR A 140 16.65 2.60 0.29
N HIS A 141 16.89 2.32 1.58
CA HIS A 141 17.07 3.33 2.63
C HIS A 141 15.88 4.28 2.78
N GLN A 142 14.70 3.89 2.28
CA GLN A 142 13.44 4.62 2.46
C GLN A 142 12.59 3.98 3.55
N ASN A 143 11.69 4.74 4.16
CA ASN A 143 10.79 4.21 5.18
C ASN A 143 9.51 3.62 4.56
N GLU A 144 8.82 2.72 5.27
CA GLU A 144 7.57 2.08 4.82
C GLU A 144 6.48 3.10 4.42
N GLU A 145 6.47 4.28 5.05
CA GLU A 145 5.52 5.35 4.74
C GLU A 145 5.68 5.87 3.32
N VAL A 146 6.93 5.98 2.83
CA VAL A 146 7.22 6.40 1.45
C VAL A 146 6.66 5.36 0.48
N PHE A 147 6.89 4.08 0.77
CA PHE A 147 6.32 2.99 -0.02
C PHE A 147 4.81 3.12 -0.12
N PHE A 148 4.12 3.25 1.01
CA PHE A 148 2.66 3.26 1.05
C PHE A 148 2.04 4.51 0.39
N VAL A 149 2.68 5.66 0.49
CA VAL A 149 2.15 6.91 -0.08
C VAL A 149 2.42 7.02 -1.58
N TYR A 150 3.59 6.57 -2.04
CA TYR A 150 4.06 6.84 -3.39
C TYR A 150 4.15 5.59 -4.26
N LEU A 151 4.94 4.62 -3.82
CA LEU A 151 5.28 3.47 -4.66
C LEU A 151 4.11 2.55 -4.93
N THR A 152 3.06 2.59 -4.11
CA THR A 152 1.79 1.89 -4.35
C THR A 152 1.14 2.21 -5.70
N SER A 153 1.54 3.29 -6.36
CA SER A 153 1.01 3.70 -7.65
C SER A 153 1.96 3.52 -8.84
N SER A 154 3.15 2.96 -8.64
CA SER A 154 4.20 2.92 -9.66
C SER A 154 4.19 1.63 -10.50
N GLY A 155 4.66 1.76 -11.74
CA GLY A 155 5.25 0.65 -12.51
C GLY A 155 4.30 -0.44 -13.02
N PHE A 156 4.82 -1.66 -13.14
CA PHE A 156 4.27 -2.75 -13.96
C PHE A 156 4.16 -4.07 -13.18
N ILE A 157 3.02 -4.75 -13.26
CA ILE A 157 2.80 -6.04 -12.60
C ILE A 157 2.71 -7.17 -13.61
N SER A 158 3.49 -8.22 -13.35
CA SER A 158 3.45 -9.48 -14.09
C SER A 158 3.12 -10.65 -13.18
N GLU A 159 2.29 -11.56 -13.66
CA GLU A 159 1.91 -12.82 -13.02
C GLU A 159 2.29 -13.99 -13.94
N ARG A 160 3.10 -14.95 -13.46
CA ARG A 160 3.35 -16.23 -14.15
C ARG A 160 3.28 -17.39 -13.16
N ASN A 161 2.45 -18.39 -13.45
CA ASN A 161 2.29 -19.60 -12.64
C ASN A 161 2.05 -19.31 -11.14
N GLY A 162 1.27 -18.27 -10.83
CA GLY A 162 0.97 -17.85 -9.47
C GLY A 162 2.07 -17.04 -8.77
N ILE A 163 3.22 -16.82 -9.39
CA ILE A 163 4.28 -15.91 -8.91
C ILE A 163 3.99 -14.52 -9.44
N LEU A 164 4.14 -13.51 -8.58
CA LEU A 164 3.94 -12.10 -8.89
C LEU A 164 5.29 -11.38 -8.87
N LYS A 165 5.53 -10.56 -9.88
CA LYS A 165 6.63 -9.59 -9.90
C LYS A 165 6.07 -8.23 -10.26
N TRP A 166 6.18 -7.28 -9.34
CA TRP A 166 5.76 -5.92 -9.53
C TRP A 166 6.99 -5.01 -9.56
N LEU A 167 7.32 -4.57 -10.76
CA LEU A 167 8.42 -3.64 -11.01
C LEU A 167 7.97 -2.21 -10.66
N THR A 168 8.75 -1.53 -9.83
CA THR A 168 8.57 -0.13 -9.42
C THR A 168 9.82 0.69 -9.75
N GLU A 169 9.73 2.00 -9.56
CA GLU A 169 10.90 2.89 -9.71
C GLU A 169 12.07 2.54 -8.79
N ASP A 170 11.79 1.93 -7.64
CA ASP A 170 12.80 1.62 -6.63
C ASP A 170 13.28 0.16 -6.64
N GLY A 171 12.59 -0.75 -7.34
CA GLY A 171 12.94 -2.16 -7.34
C GLY A 171 11.84 -3.08 -7.85
N VAL A 172 11.89 -4.35 -7.44
CA VAL A 172 10.88 -5.35 -7.75
C VAL A 172 10.31 -5.92 -6.46
N ALA A 173 8.99 -5.78 -6.31
CA ALA A 173 8.21 -6.48 -5.32
C ALA A 173 7.87 -7.89 -5.81
N ILE A 174 8.34 -8.90 -5.10
CA ILE A 174 8.12 -10.32 -5.40
C ILE A 174 7.06 -10.86 -4.45
N GLY A 175 6.12 -11.60 -5.04
CA GLY A 175 4.98 -12.16 -4.32
C GLY A 175 4.44 -13.42 -4.96
N TYR A 176 3.31 -13.85 -4.44
CA TYR A 176 2.53 -14.95 -4.97
C TYR A 176 1.04 -14.66 -4.87
N LYS A 177 0.26 -15.40 -5.65
CA LYS A 177 -1.19 -15.38 -5.62
C LYS A 177 -1.70 -16.45 -4.65
N SER A 178 -2.43 -16.03 -3.63
CA SER A 178 -3.17 -16.89 -2.71
C SER A 178 -4.65 -16.76 -3.01
N ASP A 179 -5.25 -17.78 -3.64
CA ASP A 179 -6.60 -17.73 -4.21
C ASP A 179 -6.77 -16.56 -5.21
N LYS A 180 -7.47 -15.50 -4.79
CA LYS A 180 -7.72 -14.27 -5.55
C LYS A 180 -6.88 -13.09 -5.05
N TYR A 181 -6.00 -13.30 -4.08
CA TYR A 181 -5.26 -12.26 -3.40
C TYR A 181 -3.81 -12.25 -3.80
N TYR A 182 -3.24 -11.05 -3.95
CA TYR A 182 -1.81 -10.87 -4.14
C TYR A 182 -1.13 -10.66 -2.79
N VAL A 183 -0.08 -11.43 -2.54
CA VAL A 183 0.71 -11.41 -1.32
C VAL A 183 2.17 -11.19 -1.68
N PHE A 184 2.73 -10.03 -1.31
CA PHE A 184 4.14 -9.71 -1.52
C PHE A 184 4.96 -10.06 -0.28
N HIS A 185 6.13 -10.69 -0.50
CA HIS A 185 6.96 -11.20 0.59
C HIS A 185 8.41 -10.74 0.54
N THR A 186 8.90 -10.25 -0.60
CA THR A 186 10.30 -9.84 -0.77
C THR A 186 10.40 -8.62 -1.68
N PHE A 187 11.37 -7.75 -1.42
CA PHE A 187 11.69 -6.61 -2.28
C PHE A 187 13.17 -6.62 -2.63
N ILE A 188 13.49 -6.49 -3.92
CA ILE A 188 14.87 -6.44 -4.43
C ILE A 188 15.09 -5.18 -5.26
N THR A 189 16.34 -4.72 -5.37
CA THR A 189 16.68 -3.45 -6.04
C THR A 189 17.54 -3.65 -7.31
N ASP A 190 17.78 -4.89 -7.71
CA ASP A 190 18.64 -5.24 -8.86
C ASP A 190 18.05 -4.77 -10.20
N ILE A 191 16.72 -4.66 -10.27
CA ILE A 191 15.97 -4.29 -11.47
C ILE A 191 15.03 -3.15 -11.09
N LYS A 192 15.02 -2.07 -11.89
CA LYS A 192 14.21 -0.87 -11.64
C LYS A 192 13.51 -0.39 -12.91
N TYR A 193 12.36 0.25 -12.72
CA TYR A 193 11.62 0.95 -13.77
C TYR A 193 12.02 2.42 -13.80
N ASN A 194 12.35 2.95 -14.98
CA ASN A 194 12.86 4.32 -15.09
C ASN A 194 11.77 5.38 -15.33
N GLY A 195 10.49 5.09 -15.02
CA GLY A 195 9.39 6.04 -15.24
C GLY A 195 9.01 6.24 -16.72
N GLU A 196 9.54 5.40 -17.62
CA GLU A 196 9.28 5.45 -19.06
C GLU A 196 7.87 4.95 -19.41
N GLU A 197 7.21 5.54 -20.41
CA GLU A 197 5.83 5.17 -20.72
C GLU A 197 5.65 3.66 -20.97
N LEU A 198 4.69 3.05 -20.25
CA LEU A 198 4.37 1.62 -20.29
C LEU A 198 3.53 1.27 -21.54
N THR A 199 4.12 1.44 -22.71
CA THR A 199 3.60 0.94 -23.99
C THR A 199 3.68 -0.59 -24.07
N ASP A 200 2.99 -1.21 -25.04
CA ASP A 200 3.07 -2.67 -25.25
C ASP A 200 4.52 -3.15 -25.50
N LYS A 201 5.32 -2.36 -26.23
CA LYS A 201 6.74 -2.65 -26.48
C LYS A 201 7.55 -2.61 -25.18
N THR A 202 7.34 -1.58 -24.36
CA THR A 202 8.02 -1.42 -23.07
C THR A 202 7.62 -2.54 -22.10
N LYS A 203 6.34 -2.88 -22.04
CA LYS A 203 5.82 -4.00 -21.24
C LYS A 203 6.43 -5.34 -21.66
N ALA A 204 6.54 -5.61 -22.96
CA ALA A 204 7.18 -6.83 -23.46
C ALA A 204 8.67 -6.91 -23.11
N LYS A 205 9.39 -5.79 -23.06
CA LYS A 205 10.77 -5.71 -22.56
C LYS A 205 10.83 -6.06 -21.07
N TYR A 206 9.97 -5.46 -20.25
CA TYR A 206 9.93 -5.73 -18.81
C TYR A 206 9.47 -7.15 -18.47
N GLU A 207 8.54 -7.73 -19.23
CA GLU A 207 8.18 -9.14 -19.16
C GLU A 207 9.37 -10.08 -19.40
N LYS A 208 10.27 -9.73 -20.31
CA LYS A 208 11.49 -10.53 -20.50
C LYS A 208 12.45 -10.32 -19.34
N LEU A 209 12.67 -9.08 -18.93
CA LEU A 209 13.60 -8.71 -17.86
C LEU A 209 13.21 -9.31 -16.50
N LEU A 210 11.91 -9.36 -16.18
CA LEU A 210 11.45 -9.87 -14.90
C LEU A 210 11.54 -11.39 -14.81
N TRP A 211 11.58 -12.12 -15.93
CA TRP A 211 11.44 -13.58 -15.94
C TRP A 211 12.60 -14.34 -16.56
N ASN A 212 13.65 -13.63 -16.99
CA ASN A 212 14.92 -14.18 -17.47
C ASN A 212 16.04 -13.78 -16.52
#